data_AF-Q9KET1-F1
#
_entry.id   AF-Q9KET1-F1
#
_cell.length_a   1.000
_cell.length_b   1.000
_cell.length_c   1.000
_cell.angle_alpha   90.00
_cell.angle_beta   90.00
_cell.angle_gamma   90.00
#
_symmetry.space_group_name_H-M   'P 1'
#
loop_
_entity.id
_entity.type
_entity.pdbx_description
1 polymer ?
#
loop_
_entity_poly.entity_id
_entity_poly.type
_entity_poly.pdbx_seq_one_letter_code
_entity_poly.pdbx_strand_id
1 'polypeptide(L)'
;MVIKMTKKLCIAFMFSLLLLMLTPISSLASDDYFDDLMLDDPFLEVDEFEIFYDEEYENSNELLDPNTISNDVGIMGGGNCTRTYPGTGVCALPGDILYTSKSLDTAFVGHVGMINTSSNIAHVIPAGFRNGDSFSDWRNRFGSGQTTVYRYNNVGRAYSAATQVPELRNAFSRYRIGTNRYDKKNSYCSKMIWQAYDGAGVTLRGWTNSGLIEAIPPRNLVNQSYFKRVATS
;
A
#
# COMPACT_ATOMS: atom_id res chain seq x y z
N MET A 1 19.50 53.42 34.27
CA MET A 1 20.81 52.75 34.52
C MET A 1 21.20 52.03 33.24
N VAL A 2 22.09 52.65 32.44
CA VAL A 2 22.47 52.18 31.10
C VAL A 2 23.75 51.36 31.22
N ILE A 3 23.67 50.05 30.95
CA ILE A 3 24.83 49.17 31.02
C ILE A 3 25.67 49.36 29.74
N LYS A 4 26.83 49.99 29.87
CA LYS A 4 27.85 50.04 28.81
C LYS A 4 28.44 48.65 28.61
N MET A 5 27.93 47.90 27.64
CA MET A 5 28.59 46.68 27.16
C MET A 5 29.85 47.05 26.38
N THR A 6 31.01 46.65 26.90
CA THR A 6 32.30 46.87 26.25
C THR A 6 32.49 45.86 25.12
N LYS A 7 33.13 46.31 24.02
CA LYS A 7 33.28 45.57 22.75
C LYS A 7 33.87 44.16 22.86
N LYS A 8 34.51 43.82 23.99
CA LYS A 8 35.05 42.48 24.25
C LYS A 8 33.97 41.42 24.52
N LEU A 9 32.78 41.81 24.98
CA LEU A 9 31.71 40.88 25.32
C LEU A 9 30.91 40.41 24.09
N CYS A 10 30.88 41.20 23.01
CA CYS A 10 30.27 40.78 21.73
C CYS A 10 31.12 39.74 20.97
N ILE A 11 32.45 39.80 21.08
CA ILE A 11 33.34 38.87 20.37
C ILE A 11 33.25 37.46 20.98
N ALA A 12 33.12 37.35 22.31
CA ALA A 12 32.94 36.06 22.98
C ALA A 12 31.59 35.39 22.65
N PHE A 13 30.52 36.18 22.47
CA PHE A 13 29.21 35.63 22.07
C PHE A 13 29.17 35.21 20.59
N MET A 14 29.86 35.95 19.71
CA MET A 14 29.92 35.63 18.28
C MET A 14 30.78 34.38 18.00
N PHE A 15 31.82 34.12 18.78
CA PHE A 15 32.61 32.89 18.65
C PHE A 15 31.88 31.64 19.19
N SER A 16 31.00 31.79 20.18
CA SER A 16 30.16 30.69 20.69
C SER A 16 29.08 30.25 19.69
N LEU A 17 28.51 31.20 18.93
CA LEU A 17 27.55 30.88 17.86
C LEU A 17 28.23 30.29 16.61
N LEU A 18 29.48 30.69 16.32
CA LEU A 18 30.21 30.20 15.15
C LEU A 18 30.77 28.77 15.35
N LEU A 19 31.00 28.33 16.60
CA LEU A 19 31.39 26.94 16.89
C LEU A 19 30.24 25.92 16.77
N LEU A 20 28.98 26.35 16.81
CA LEU A 20 27.81 25.48 16.56
C LEU A 20 27.56 25.20 15.08
N MET A 21 28.26 25.88 14.17
CA MET A 21 28.19 25.66 12.72
C MET A 21 29.31 24.78 12.17
N LEU A 22 30.21 24.28 13.03
CA LEU A 22 31.35 23.45 12.66
C LEU A 22 31.27 22.01 13.20
N THR A 23 30.18 21.62 13.87
CA THR A 23 29.90 20.19 14.01
C THR A 23 29.53 19.67 12.62
N PRO A 24 30.24 18.69 12.05
CA PRO A 24 29.67 17.95 10.94
C PRO A 24 28.32 17.44 11.42
N ILE A 25 27.26 17.81 10.72
CA ILE A 25 26.03 17.06 10.81
C ILE A 25 26.48 15.66 10.40
N SER A 26 26.62 14.76 11.38
CA SER A 26 26.52 13.34 11.13
C SER A 26 25.12 13.14 10.58
N SER A 27 25.00 13.40 9.29
CA SER A 27 23.95 12.92 8.45
C SER A 27 23.93 11.43 8.71
N LEU A 28 22.94 10.95 9.46
CA LEU A 28 22.37 9.64 9.20
C LEU A 28 21.77 9.72 7.79
N ALA A 29 22.66 9.77 6.79
CA ALA A 29 22.40 9.16 5.51
C ALA A 29 22.58 7.68 5.80
N SER A 30 21.46 6.99 6.02
CA SER A 30 21.40 5.57 5.75
C SER A 30 21.39 5.43 4.21
N ASP A 31 22.53 5.74 3.60
CA ASP A 31 22.94 5.17 2.32
C ASP A 31 23.81 3.98 2.67
N ASP A 32 23.28 2.79 2.36
CA ASP A 32 24.00 1.56 2.04
C ASP A 32 22.96 0.42 1.98
N TYR A 33 21.96 0.53 1.09
CA TYR A 33 21.12 -0.65 0.76
C TYR A 33 20.39 -0.55 -0.59
N PHE A 34 21.00 0.06 -1.60
CA PHE A 34 20.44 0.01 -2.96
C PHE A 34 21.44 -0.28 -4.08
N ASP A 35 22.71 -0.55 -3.75
CA ASP A 35 23.77 -0.74 -4.76
C ASP A 35 24.33 -2.17 -4.86
N ASP A 36 23.61 -3.18 -4.35
CA ASP A 36 24.05 -4.59 -4.39
C ASP A 36 22.99 -5.55 -4.97
N LEU A 37 22.15 -5.04 -5.88
CA LEU A 37 21.07 -5.80 -6.53
C LEU A 37 21.17 -5.71 -8.05
N MET A 38 22.38 -5.78 -8.57
CA MET A 38 22.65 -6.10 -9.97
C MET A 38 23.90 -6.95 -9.98
N LEU A 39 23.87 -8.03 -10.78
CA LEU A 39 24.93 -9.01 -11.03
C LEU A 39 24.88 -10.24 -10.11
N ASP A 40 24.05 -11.20 -10.53
CA ASP A 40 24.49 -12.57 -10.89
C ASP A 40 23.31 -13.54 -10.72
N ASP A 41 22.65 -13.91 -11.81
CA ASP A 41 22.45 -15.33 -12.11
C ASP A 41 22.15 -15.52 -13.61
N PRO A 42 22.89 -16.36 -14.33
CA PRO A 42 22.56 -16.78 -15.68
C PRO A 42 21.50 -17.89 -15.66
N PHE A 43 20.92 -18.15 -16.84
CA PHE A 43 20.22 -19.40 -17.19
C PHE A 43 18.75 -19.54 -16.77
N LEU A 44 17.85 -19.49 -17.75
CA LEU A 44 17.19 -20.70 -18.29
C LEU A 44 16.27 -20.30 -19.45
N GLU A 45 16.69 -20.65 -20.66
CA GLU A 45 15.78 -20.91 -21.77
C GLU A 45 14.83 -22.03 -21.33
N VAL A 46 13.53 -21.75 -21.36
CA VAL A 46 12.50 -22.79 -21.34
C VAL A 46 11.55 -22.51 -22.49
N ASP A 47 11.48 -23.53 -23.34
CA ASP A 47 10.71 -23.64 -24.57
C ASP A 47 9.24 -23.24 -24.43
N GLU A 48 8.69 -22.83 -25.57
CA GLU A 48 7.28 -22.62 -25.85
C GLU A 48 6.38 -23.63 -25.12
N PHE A 49 5.70 -23.18 -24.07
CA PHE A 49 4.60 -23.92 -23.47
C PHE A 49 3.30 -23.47 -24.14
N GLU A 50 2.78 -24.31 -25.03
CA GLU A 50 1.42 -24.21 -25.57
C GLU A 50 0.42 -24.18 -24.42
N ILE A 51 -0.25 -23.04 -24.24
CA ILE A 51 -1.37 -22.91 -23.32
C ILE A 51 -2.60 -23.48 -24.02
N PHE A 52 -2.95 -24.72 -23.69
CA PHE A 52 -4.27 -25.28 -23.99
C PHE A 52 -5.34 -24.46 -23.25
N TYR A 53 -6.20 -23.80 -24.02
CA TYR A 53 -7.44 -23.23 -23.51
C TYR A 53 -8.45 -24.36 -23.33
N ASP A 54 -8.68 -24.80 -22.08
CA ASP A 54 -9.86 -25.59 -21.78
C ASP A 54 -11.06 -24.64 -21.61
N GLU A 55 -11.89 -24.67 -22.64
CA GLU A 55 -13.16 -23.99 -22.81
C GLU A 55 -14.27 -24.73 -22.04
N GLU A 56 -14.34 -24.60 -20.72
CA GLU A 56 -15.57 -24.92 -19.97
C GLU A 56 -15.54 -24.34 -18.54
N TYR A 57 -16.05 -23.11 -18.37
CA TYR A 57 -16.63 -22.73 -17.09
C TYR A 57 -18.01 -22.16 -17.36
N GLU A 58 -18.98 -23.07 -17.37
CA GLU A 58 -20.38 -22.78 -17.57
C GLU A 58 -20.90 -21.75 -16.56
N ASN A 59 -21.30 -20.63 -17.13
CA ASN A 59 -22.43 -19.79 -16.79
C ASN A 59 -23.45 -20.38 -15.78
N SER A 60 -23.20 -20.17 -14.49
CA SER A 60 -24.27 -20.03 -13.50
C SER A 60 -24.58 -18.54 -13.29
N ASN A 61 -25.27 -17.95 -14.27
CA ASN A 61 -26.21 -16.86 -14.00
C ASN A 61 -27.40 -17.43 -13.23
N GLU A 62 -27.15 -17.92 -12.01
CA GLU A 62 -28.18 -17.95 -11.01
C GLU A 62 -28.39 -16.48 -10.62
N LEU A 63 -29.44 -15.90 -11.19
CA LEU A 63 -29.98 -14.63 -10.77
C LEU A 63 -30.29 -14.75 -9.29
N LEU A 64 -29.32 -14.36 -8.45
CA LEU A 64 -29.53 -14.18 -7.03
C LEU A 64 -30.69 -13.19 -6.90
N ASP A 65 -31.83 -13.71 -6.44
CA ASP A 65 -32.98 -12.91 -6.06
C ASP A 65 -32.49 -11.78 -5.13
N PRO A 66 -32.65 -10.50 -5.54
CA PRO A 66 -32.16 -9.37 -4.76
C PRO A 66 -32.81 -9.26 -3.38
N ASN A 67 -33.90 -10.01 -3.11
CA ASN A 67 -34.56 -10.06 -1.81
C ASN A 67 -34.22 -11.30 -0.96
N THR A 68 -33.47 -12.28 -1.48
CA THR A 68 -33.02 -13.44 -0.69
C THR A 68 -31.58 -13.28 -0.18
N ILE A 69 -30.86 -12.20 -0.56
CA ILE A 69 -29.66 -11.71 0.17
C ILE A 69 -30.13 -10.87 1.37
N SER A 70 -30.87 -11.51 2.27
CA SER A 70 -31.45 -10.88 3.45
C SER A 70 -30.60 -11.23 4.69
N ASN A 71 -29.74 -10.27 5.06
CA ASN A 71 -29.28 -9.91 6.42
C ASN A 71 -27.78 -9.94 6.76
N ASP A 72 -26.88 -10.58 6.00
CA ASP A 72 -25.44 -10.58 6.35
C ASP A 72 -24.50 -9.85 5.36
N VAL A 73 -24.95 -9.58 4.13
CA VAL A 73 -24.18 -8.82 3.11
C VAL A 73 -24.81 -7.44 2.81
N GLY A 74 -26.10 -7.26 3.10
CA GLY A 74 -26.85 -6.01 2.91
C GLY A 74 -26.60 -4.91 3.95
N ILE A 75 -25.87 -5.20 5.02
CA ILE A 75 -25.60 -4.26 6.14
C ILE A 75 -24.47 -3.26 5.81
N MET A 76 -23.70 -3.45 4.72
CA MET A 76 -22.64 -2.49 4.33
C MET A 76 -23.13 -1.34 3.43
N GLY A 77 -24.41 -1.36 3.03
CA GLY A 77 -25.07 -0.30 2.27
C GLY A 77 -26.13 0.49 3.07
N GLY A 78 -26.46 0.05 4.29
CA GLY A 78 -27.50 0.66 5.13
C GLY A 78 -27.45 0.33 6.63
N GLY A 79 -26.40 -0.36 7.09
CA GLY A 79 -26.14 -0.62 8.51
C GLY A 79 -25.13 0.36 9.11
N ASN A 80 -25.18 0.52 10.44
CA ASN A 80 -24.40 1.54 11.16
C ASN A 80 -22.91 1.48 10.82
N CYS A 81 -22.46 2.50 10.10
CA CYS A 81 -21.08 2.75 9.76
C CYS A 81 -20.22 2.92 11.02
N THR A 82 -19.44 1.91 11.37
CA THR A 82 -18.63 1.93 12.61
C THR A 82 -17.42 2.85 12.50
N ARG A 83 -16.94 3.12 11.27
CA ARG A 83 -15.77 3.97 11.01
C ARG A 83 -15.87 4.66 9.66
N THR A 84 -15.58 5.96 9.62
CA THR A 84 -15.47 6.75 8.39
C THR A 84 -14.04 7.19 8.13
N TYR A 85 -13.72 7.49 6.87
CA TYR A 85 -12.46 8.15 6.56
C TYR A 85 -12.47 9.58 7.13
N PRO A 86 -11.40 10.01 7.84
CA PRO A 86 -11.36 11.30 8.50
C PRO A 86 -11.74 12.45 7.57
N GLY A 87 -12.69 13.28 8.00
CA GLY A 87 -13.10 14.48 7.26
C GLY A 87 -14.00 14.27 6.03
N THR A 88 -14.41 13.03 5.71
CA THR A 88 -15.17 12.75 4.47
C THR A 88 -16.61 12.29 4.69
N GLY A 89 -16.95 11.77 5.88
CA GLY A 89 -18.24 11.11 6.14
C GLY A 89 -18.43 9.77 5.40
N VAL A 90 -17.47 9.35 4.58
CA VAL A 90 -17.52 8.12 3.80
C VAL A 90 -17.12 6.94 4.68
N CYS A 91 -17.97 5.92 4.72
CA CYS A 91 -17.70 4.69 5.45
C CYS A 91 -16.51 3.92 4.89
N ALA A 92 -15.64 3.48 5.78
CA ALA A 92 -14.56 2.56 5.45
C ALA A 92 -15.13 1.15 5.38
N LEU A 93 -15.01 0.51 4.22
CA LEU A 93 -15.51 -0.84 3.98
C LEU A 93 -14.34 -1.80 3.78
N PRO A 94 -14.42 -3.06 4.27
CA PRO A 94 -13.42 -4.07 3.96
C PRO A 94 -13.21 -4.20 2.45
N GLY A 95 -11.94 -4.23 2.03
CA GLY A 95 -11.55 -4.28 0.63
C GLY A 95 -11.34 -2.93 -0.03
N ASP A 96 -11.73 -1.81 0.62
CA ASP A 96 -11.31 -0.49 0.19
C ASP A 96 -9.78 -0.40 0.16
N ILE A 97 -9.24 0.25 -0.87
CA ILE A 97 -7.81 0.44 -1.08
C ILE A 97 -7.45 1.89 -0.79
N LEU A 98 -6.54 2.10 0.14
CA LEU A 98 -5.92 3.39 0.40
C LEU A 98 -4.70 3.51 -0.50
N TYR A 99 -4.58 4.62 -1.20
CA TYR A 99 -3.44 4.98 -2.03
C TYR A 99 -2.88 6.32 -1.59
N THR A 100 -1.59 6.35 -1.27
CA THR A 100 -0.85 7.60 -1.07
C THR A 100 0.09 7.85 -2.23
N SER A 101 0.11 9.08 -2.72
CA SER A 101 0.97 9.51 -3.82
C SER A 101 2.45 9.44 -3.48
N LYS A 102 3.28 9.56 -4.53
CA LYS A 102 4.73 9.59 -4.46
C LYS A 102 5.23 10.70 -3.52
N SER A 103 5.89 10.31 -2.45
CA SER A 103 6.69 11.15 -1.56
C SER A 103 7.97 10.39 -1.13
N LEU A 104 8.86 11.07 -0.40
CA LEU A 104 10.03 10.45 0.25
C LEU A 104 9.62 9.22 1.08
N ASP A 105 8.52 9.33 1.82
CA ASP A 105 7.99 8.26 2.68
C ASP A 105 7.48 7.03 1.89
N THR A 106 7.29 7.19 0.58
CA THR A 106 6.85 6.12 -0.33
C THR A 106 7.94 5.73 -1.34
N ALA A 107 9.18 6.18 -1.13
CA ALA A 107 10.30 6.02 -2.07
C ALA A 107 9.93 6.44 -3.51
N PHE A 108 9.12 7.49 -3.65
CA PHE A 108 8.63 8.03 -4.94
C PHE A 108 7.89 7.04 -5.86
N VAL A 109 7.39 5.91 -5.36
CA VAL A 109 6.53 4.97 -6.12
C VAL A 109 5.05 5.03 -5.70
N GLY A 110 4.77 5.69 -4.56
CA GLY A 110 3.46 5.68 -3.91
C GLY A 110 3.29 4.42 -3.06
N HIS A 111 2.25 4.40 -2.23
CA HIS A 111 2.00 3.27 -1.31
C HIS A 111 0.53 2.88 -1.32
N VAL A 112 0.24 1.59 -1.15
CA VAL A 112 -1.12 1.08 -1.04
C VAL A 112 -1.32 0.20 0.19
N GLY A 113 -2.54 0.23 0.70
CA GLY A 113 -3.04 -0.62 1.77
C GLY A 113 -4.52 -0.94 1.56
N MET A 114 -5.03 -1.91 2.30
CA MET A 114 -6.42 -2.34 2.25
C MET A 114 -7.07 -2.21 3.62
N ILE A 115 -8.35 -1.85 3.68
CA ILE A 115 -9.17 -2.03 4.87
C ILE A 115 -9.44 -3.53 5.06
N ASN A 116 -8.97 -4.10 6.17
CA ASN A 116 -9.23 -5.49 6.52
C ASN A 116 -10.63 -5.67 7.12
N THR A 117 -11.01 -6.92 7.42
CA THR A 117 -12.31 -7.25 8.02
C THR A 117 -12.53 -6.68 9.42
N SER A 118 -11.48 -6.20 10.08
CA SER A 118 -11.52 -5.53 11.39
C SER A 118 -11.50 -4.00 11.29
N SER A 119 -11.74 -3.44 10.10
CA SER A 119 -11.75 -1.98 9.85
C SER A 119 -10.44 -1.26 10.18
N ASN A 120 -9.32 -1.99 10.13
CA ASN A 120 -7.96 -1.47 10.23
C ASN A 120 -7.24 -1.63 8.89
N ILE A 121 -6.10 -0.98 8.74
CA ILE A 121 -5.34 -0.99 7.49
C ILE A 121 -4.33 -2.14 7.52
N ALA A 122 -4.38 -2.95 6.47
CA ALA A 122 -3.40 -3.96 6.14
C ALA A 122 -2.53 -3.50 4.97
N HIS A 123 -1.22 -3.58 5.11
CA HIS A 123 -0.25 -3.17 4.09
C HIS A 123 1.12 -3.81 4.36
N VAL A 124 1.95 -3.88 3.32
CA VAL A 124 3.30 -4.44 3.40
C VAL A 124 4.30 -3.33 3.15
N ILE A 125 5.23 -3.13 4.09
CA ILE A 125 6.33 -2.16 4.00
C ILE A 125 7.67 -2.90 4.12
N PRO A 126 8.82 -2.28 3.82
CA PRO A 126 10.13 -2.93 3.97
C PRO A 126 10.36 -3.55 5.36
N ALA A 127 9.85 -2.90 6.42
CA ALA A 127 9.92 -3.39 7.79
C ALA A 127 8.96 -4.58 8.10
N GLY A 128 8.11 -5.01 7.16
CA GLY A 128 7.26 -6.18 7.28
C GLY A 128 5.77 -5.94 7.00
N PHE A 129 4.97 -6.98 7.29
CA PHE A 129 3.50 -6.95 7.14
C PHE A 129 2.85 -6.24 8.33
N ARG A 130 2.04 -5.23 8.05
CA ARG A 130 1.20 -4.51 9.03
C ARG A 130 -0.25 -4.89 8.80
N ASN A 131 -0.97 -5.26 9.85
CA ASN A 131 -2.38 -5.70 9.79
C ASN A 131 -3.16 -5.17 10.99
N GLY A 132 -3.23 -3.85 11.12
CA GLY A 132 -3.72 -3.21 12.33
C GLY A 132 -3.47 -1.70 12.42
N ASP A 133 -2.85 -1.10 11.40
CA ASP A 133 -2.59 0.34 11.39
C ASP A 133 -3.94 1.09 11.36
N SER A 134 -4.10 2.08 12.23
CA SER A 134 -5.23 2.99 12.20
C SER A 134 -5.07 4.04 11.09
N PHE A 135 -6.12 4.82 10.80
CA PHE A 135 -5.98 5.99 9.91
C PHE A 135 -4.94 6.99 10.41
N SER A 136 -4.76 7.11 11.73
CA SER A 136 -3.74 7.98 12.30
C SER A 136 -2.35 7.43 12.02
N ASP A 137 -2.12 6.13 12.20
CA ASP A 137 -0.83 5.49 11.94
C ASP A 137 -0.44 5.59 10.47
N TRP A 138 -1.41 5.35 9.57
CA TRP A 138 -1.23 5.53 8.13
C TRP A 138 -0.83 6.96 7.77
N ARG A 139 -1.58 7.95 8.26
CA ARG A 139 -1.25 9.35 8.02
C ARG A 139 0.08 9.74 8.63
N ASN A 140 0.43 9.28 9.83
CA ASN A 140 1.71 9.63 10.44
C ASN A 140 2.88 9.07 9.63
N ARG A 141 2.70 7.91 9.00
CA ARG A 141 3.73 7.25 8.20
C ARG A 141 3.87 7.83 6.79
N PHE A 142 2.77 8.20 6.16
CA PHE A 142 2.75 8.66 4.76
C PHE A 142 2.33 10.13 4.62
N GLY A 143 2.37 10.89 5.72
CA GLY A 143 1.70 12.17 5.99
C GLY A 143 2.13 13.38 5.20
N SER A 144 3.05 13.21 4.26
CA SER A 144 3.39 14.20 3.26
C SER A 144 2.49 14.11 2.01
N GLY A 145 1.76 13.01 1.82
CA GLY A 145 0.93 12.75 0.64
C GLY A 145 -0.57 12.71 0.92
N GLN A 146 -1.36 13.19 -0.04
CA GLN A 146 -2.81 13.02 -0.04
C GLN A 146 -3.17 11.52 -0.11
N THR A 147 -4.04 11.05 0.78
CA THR A 147 -4.55 9.66 0.72
C THR A 147 -5.85 9.66 -0.07
N THR A 148 -5.86 8.92 -1.18
CA THR A 148 -7.07 8.65 -1.96
C THR A 148 -7.59 7.26 -1.67
N VAL A 149 -8.90 7.12 -1.48
CA VAL A 149 -9.55 5.82 -1.26
C VAL A 149 -10.24 5.38 -2.54
N TYR A 150 -9.97 4.14 -2.93
CA TYR A 150 -10.57 3.45 -4.06
C TYR A 150 -11.39 2.26 -3.57
N ARG A 151 -12.59 2.09 -4.13
CA ARG A 151 -13.49 0.98 -3.83
C ARG A 151 -13.72 0.15 -5.08
N TYR A 152 -13.60 -1.17 -4.97
CA TYR A 152 -13.95 -2.07 -6.07
C TYR A 152 -15.46 -2.02 -6.32
N ASN A 153 -15.88 -2.06 -7.59
CA ASN A 153 -17.29 -1.90 -7.95
C ASN A 153 -18.20 -2.99 -7.34
N ASN A 154 -17.68 -4.21 -7.16
CA ASN A 154 -18.38 -5.29 -6.46
C ASN A 154 -17.92 -5.38 -5.00
N VAL A 155 -18.74 -4.84 -4.08
CA VAL A 155 -18.41 -4.79 -2.64
C VAL A 155 -18.27 -6.19 -2.03
N GLY A 156 -19.01 -7.18 -2.51
CA GLY A 156 -18.87 -8.58 -2.06
C GLY A 156 -17.49 -9.15 -2.37
N ARG A 157 -17.00 -8.94 -3.60
CA ARG A 157 -15.63 -9.34 -3.99
C ARG A 157 -14.55 -8.55 -3.24
N ALA A 158 -14.79 -7.27 -2.96
CA ALA A 158 -13.89 -6.45 -2.13
C ALA A 158 -13.78 -7.03 -0.71
N TYR A 159 -14.92 -7.39 -0.10
CA TYR A 159 -14.95 -8.05 1.19
C TYR A 159 -14.23 -9.40 1.16
N SER A 160 -14.48 -10.25 0.15
CA SER A 160 -13.77 -11.51 -0.04
C SER A 160 -12.25 -11.32 -0.22
N ALA A 161 -11.79 -10.20 -0.77
CA ALA A 161 -10.38 -9.89 -0.83
C ALA A 161 -9.82 -9.57 0.57
N ALA A 162 -10.55 -8.81 1.38
CA ALA A 162 -10.17 -8.51 2.76
C ALA A 162 -10.07 -9.76 3.64
N THR A 163 -10.86 -10.82 3.36
CA THR A 163 -10.75 -12.10 4.09
C THR A 163 -9.47 -12.88 3.77
N GLN A 164 -8.76 -12.57 2.67
CA GLN A 164 -7.48 -13.20 2.33
C GLN A 164 -6.30 -12.66 3.15
N VAL A 165 -6.44 -11.49 3.77
CA VAL A 165 -5.35 -10.80 4.49
C VAL A 165 -4.67 -11.67 5.56
N PRO A 166 -5.40 -12.40 6.43
CA PRO A 166 -4.77 -13.26 7.44
C PRO A 166 -3.88 -14.35 6.84
N GLU A 167 -4.30 -14.99 5.76
CA GLU A 167 -3.50 -16.03 5.09
C GLU A 167 -2.24 -15.43 4.47
N LEU A 168 -2.37 -14.32 3.75
CA LEU A 168 -1.23 -13.61 3.15
C LEU A 168 -0.22 -13.16 4.22
N ARG A 169 -0.70 -12.67 5.36
CA ARG A 169 0.15 -12.34 6.51
C ARG A 169 0.90 -13.56 7.03
N ASN A 170 0.23 -14.69 7.18
CA ASN A 170 0.83 -15.92 7.70
C ASN A 170 1.87 -16.50 6.73
N ALA A 171 1.65 -16.35 5.43
CA ALA A 171 2.60 -16.79 4.40
C ALA A 171 3.79 -15.83 4.24
N PHE A 172 3.62 -14.54 4.53
CA PHE A 172 4.63 -13.51 4.35
C PHE A 172 5.91 -13.79 5.16
N SER A 173 7.06 -13.69 4.49
CA SER A 173 8.37 -13.85 5.10
C SER A 173 9.23 -12.60 4.95
N ARG A 174 9.23 -11.96 3.78
CA ARG A 174 10.10 -10.81 3.51
C ARG A 174 9.52 -9.85 2.48
N TYR A 175 9.97 -8.60 2.56
CA TYR A 175 9.71 -7.60 1.55
C TYR A 175 10.60 -7.85 0.33
N ARG A 176 10.00 -8.11 -0.83
CA ARG A 176 10.73 -8.22 -2.10
C ARG A 176 9.80 -7.91 -3.27
N ILE A 177 10.29 -7.08 -4.19
CA ILE A 177 9.61 -6.78 -5.45
C ILE A 177 9.75 -7.99 -6.39
N GLY A 178 8.66 -8.35 -7.04
CA GLY A 178 8.60 -9.44 -8.02
C GLY A 178 7.17 -9.73 -8.43
N THR A 179 6.98 -10.56 -9.45
CA THR A 179 5.67 -10.70 -10.12
C THR A 179 5.06 -12.08 -9.98
N ASN A 180 5.81 -13.05 -9.46
CA ASN A 180 5.28 -14.38 -9.23
C ASN A 180 4.05 -14.28 -8.31
N ARG A 181 2.87 -14.51 -8.90
CA ARG A 181 1.56 -14.44 -8.26
C ARG A 181 1.41 -15.40 -7.10
N TYR A 182 2.02 -16.57 -7.24
CA TYR A 182 1.89 -17.68 -6.31
C TYR A 182 2.88 -17.59 -5.15
N ASP A 183 3.91 -16.75 -5.29
CA ASP A 183 4.84 -16.46 -4.21
C ASP A 183 4.22 -15.49 -3.20
N LYS A 184 3.59 -16.06 -2.17
CA LYS A 184 3.03 -15.34 -1.01
C LYS A 184 4.09 -15.01 0.05
N LYS A 185 5.28 -15.62 -0.02
CA LYS A 185 6.38 -15.41 0.95
C LYS A 185 7.09 -14.09 0.73
N ASN A 186 7.29 -13.74 -0.54
CA ASN A 186 7.88 -12.47 -0.96
C ASN A 186 6.76 -11.53 -1.43
N SER A 187 6.50 -10.46 -0.68
CA SER A 187 5.44 -9.52 -1.02
C SER A 187 5.87 -8.06 -0.86
N TYR A 188 5.11 -7.17 -1.47
CA TYR A 188 5.20 -5.72 -1.33
C TYR A 188 3.80 -5.13 -1.38
N CYS A 189 3.70 -3.82 -1.15
CA CYS A 189 2.44 -3.15 -0.88
C CYS A 189 1.32 -3.50 -1.88
N SER A 190 1.56 -3.34 -3.19
CA SER A 190 0.57 -3.62 -4.23
C SER A 190 0.45 -5.09 -4.59
N LYS A 191 1.51 -5.91 -4.46
CA LYS A 191 1.39 -7.37 -4.68
C LYS A 191 0.48 -8.03 -3.65
N MET A 192 0.54 -7.61 -2.38
CA MET A 192 -0.37 -8.12 -1.35
C MET A 192 -1.83 -7.86 -1.73
N ILE A 193 -2.15 -6.65 -2.20
CA ILE A 193 -3.50 -6.28 -2.64
C ILE A 193 -3.90 -7.12 -3.87
N TRP A 194 -2.99 -7.27 -4.83
CA TRP A 194 -3.23 -8.09 -6.01
C TRP A 194 -3.53 -9.55 -5.67
N GLN A 195 -2.73 -10.17 -4.80
CA GLN A 195 -2.94 -11.53 -4.33
C GLN A 195 -4.24 -11.68 -3.52
N ALA A 196 -4.62 -10.65 -2.74
CA ALA A 196 -5.88 -10.66 -2.00
C ALA A 196 -7.09 -10.66 -2.95
N TYR A 197 -7.07 -9.82 -3.99
CA TYR A 197 -8.14 -9.82 -5.00
C TYR A 197 -8.12 -11.08 -5.86
N ASP A 198 -6.94 -11.63 -6.17
CA ASP A 198 -6.82 -12.90 -6.89
C ASP A 198 -7.46 -14.06 -6.12
N GLY A 199 -7.18 -14.17 -4.82
CA GLY A 199 -7.83 -15.14 -3.93
C GLY A 199 -9.34 -14.92 -3.79
N ALA A 200 -9.83 -13.72 -4.08
CA ALA A 200 -11.26 -13.39 -4.16
C ALA A 200 -11.89 -13.70 -5.54
N GLY A 201 -11.14 -14.30 -6.46
CA GLY A 201 -11.58 -14.58 -7.84
C GLY A 201 -11.59 -13.34 -8.74
N VAL A 202 -10.81 -12.31 -8.41
CA VAL A 202 -10.68 -11.08 -9.20
C VAL A 202 -9.23 -10.94 -9.68
N THR A 203 -9.03 -11.11 -10.98
CA THR A 203 -7.73 -10.80 -11.58
C THR A 203 -7.59 -9.31 -11.83
N LEU A 204 -6.85 -8.62 -10.95
CA LEU A 204 -6.46 -7.23 -11.24
C LEU A 204 -5.36 -7.20 -12.31
N ARG A 205 -5.50 -6.27 -13.23
CA ARG A 205 -4.50 -5.92 -14.25
C ARG A 205 -3.58 -4.81 -13.72
N GLY A 206 -2.55 -4.46 -14.49
CA GLY A 206 -1.65 -3.34 -14.15
C GLY A 206 -0.17 -3.72 -14.02
N TRP A 207 0.19 -4.90 -14.49
CA TRP A 207 1.58 -5.34 -14.61
C TRP A 207 2.37 -4.43 -15.54
N THR A 208 3.63 -4.18 -15.18
CA THR A 208 4.60 -3.50 -16.04
C THR A 208 5.86 -4.34 -16.12
N ASN A 209 6.36 -4.48 -17.34
CA ASN A 209 7.69 -5.00 -17.61
C ASN A 209 8.43 -3.95 -18.44
N SER A 210 9.39 -3.28 -17.82
CA SER A 210 10.23 -2.26 -18.45
C SER A 210 11.69 -2.69 -18.52
N GLY A 211 11.98 -3.99 -18.47
CA GLY A 211 13.34 -4.55 -18.48
C GLY A 211 14.17 -4.32 -17.19
N LEU A 212 13.79 -3.36 -16.35
CA LEU A 212 14.48 -3.03 -15.09
C LEU A 212 13.76 -3.55 -13.85
N ILE A 213 12.42 -3.61 -13.88
CA ILE A 213 11.59 -4.10 -12.78
C ILE A 213 10.36 -4.78 -13.39
N GLU A 214 10.09 -6.01 -12.96
CA GLU A 214 8.81 -6.66 -13.16
C GLU A 214 7.99 -6.45 -11.87
N ALA A 215 6.92 -5.66 -11.94
CA ALA A 215 6.08 -5.35 -10.78
C ALA A 215 4.68 -4.85 -11.16
N ILE A 216 3.84 -4.70 -10.14
CA ILE A 216 2.55 -4.01 -10.22
C ILE A 216 2.71 -2.70 -9.43
N PRO A 217 2.99 -1.55 -10.07
CA PRO A 217 3.11 -0.30 -9.36
C PRO A 217 1.80 0.06 -8.62
N PRO A 218 1.86 0.64 -7.41
CA PRO A 218 0.68 1.04 -6.64
C PRO A 218 -0.33 1.87 -7.45
N ARG A 219 0.16 2.81 -8.26
CA ARG A 219 -0.70 3.63 -9.12
C ARG A 219 -1.42 2.80 -10.19
N ASN A 220 -0.77 1.81 -10.78
CA ASN A 220 -1.36 0.98 -11.84
C ASN A 220 -2.42 0.04 -11.28
N LEU A 221 -2.28 -0.39 -10.03
CA LEU A 221 -3.26 -1.22 -9.35
C LEU A 221 -4.59 -0.48 -9.17
N VAL A 222 -4.54 0.77 -8.71
CA VAL A 222 -5.76 1.56 -8.43
C VAL A 222 -6.31 2.29 -9.66
N ASN A 223 -5.50 2.46 -10.72
CA ASN A 223 -5.91 3.11 -11.97
C ASN A 223 -6.57 2.12 -12.94
N GLN A 224 -7.59 1.43 -12.46
CA GLN A 224 -8.34 0.44 -13.23
C GLN A 224 -9.82 0.79 -13.21
N SER A 225 -10.54 0.52 -14.30
CA SER A 225 -11.96 0.94 -14.46
C SER A 225 -12.92 0.33 -13.45
N TYR A 226 -12.53 -0.80 -12.84
CA TYR A 226 -13.32 -1.48 -11.81
C TYR A 226 -13.11 -0.90 -10.40
N PHE A 227 -12.24 0.10 -10.23
CA PHE A 227 -12.12 0.88 -9.00
C PHE A 227 -12.73 2.27 -9.18
N LYS A 228 -13.56 2.67 -8.22
CA LYS A 228 -14.07 4.04 -8.10
C LYS A 228 -13.39 4.77 -6.95
N ARG A 229 -13.01 6.03 -7.16
CA ARG A 229 -12.60 6.91 -6.06
C ARG A 229 -13.82 7.22 -5.19
N VAL A 230 -13.72 6.98 -3.88
CA VAL A 230 -14.84 7.22 -2.94
C VAL A 230 -14.53 8.29 -1.89
N ALA A 231 -13.27 8.50 -1.57
CA ALA A 231 -12.84 9.49 -0.59
C ALA A 231 -11.44 10.00 -0.91
N THR A 232 -11.12 11.18 -0.38
CA THR A 232 -9.78 11.76 -0.43
C THR A 232 -9.61 12.60 0.84
N SER A 233 -8.48 12.41 1.54
CA SER A 233 -8.17 13.04 2.82
C SER A 233 -6.72 13.46 2.89
#